data_AF-Q6ZNB5-F1
#
_entry.id   AF-Q6ZNB5-F1
#
_cell.length_a   1.000
_cell.length_b   1.000
_cell.length_c   1.000
_cell.angle_alpha   90.00
_cell.angle_beta   90.00
_cell.angle_gamma   90.00
#
_symmetry.space_group_name_H-M   'P 1'
#
loop_
_entity.id
_entity.type
_entity.pdbx_description
1 polymer ?
#
loop_
_entity_poly.entity_id
_entity_poly.type
_entity_poly.pdbx_seq_one_letter_code
_entity_poly.pdbx_strand_id
1 'polypeptide(L)'
;MAPVKISHVVSFSSQDPKYPVENLLNPDSPRRPWLGCPQDKSGQLKVELQLERAVPTGYIDVGNCGCAFLQIDVGHSSWPLDRPFITLLPATTLMSLTDSKQGKNRSGVRMFKDVDFLAPASGELWDRLRLTCSRPFTRHQSFGLAFLRVCSSLDSLDDSVVGPSALLSSVLNKIREFKTCFFSWSLKKMELEFSPLLLSINLNDLQFAADAEVSTVSNCMFISIALQSAMIIF
;
A
#
# COMPACT_ATOMS: atom_id res chain seq x y z
N MET A 1 18.07 -0.16 -4.20
CA MET A 1 16.78 0.58 -4.09
C MET A 1 16.58 1.47 -5.31
N ALA A 2 15.43 1.36 -5.97
CA ALA A 2 15.13 2.10 -7.21
C ALA A 2 14.02 3.14 -6.99
N PRO A 3 14.14 4.38 -7.54
CA PRO A 3 13.03 5.31 -7.61
C PRO A 3 11.85 4.70 -8.38
N VAL A 4 10.65 4.88 -7.86
CA VAL A 4 9.41 4.38 -8.44
C VAL A 4 8.72 5.55 -9.11
N LYS A 5 8.43 5.40 -10.40
CA LYS A 5 7.72 6.45 -11.15
C LYS A 5 6.25 6.50 -10.76
N ILE A 6 5.75 7.72 -10.57
CA ILE A 6 4.32 7.97 -10.41
C ILE A 6 3.73 8.12 -11.81
N SER A 7 2.77 7.28 -12.16
CA SER A 7 2.15 7.22 -13.48
C SER A 7 1.28 8.44 -13.75
N HIS A 8 0.28 8.67 -12.89
CA HIS A 8 -0.69 9.76 -13.04
C HIS A 8 -1.39 10.08 -11.72
N VAL A 9 -2.12 11.20 -11.71
CA VAL A 9 -2.99 11.60 -10.61
C VAL A 9 -4.35 10.93 -10.79
N VAL A 10 -4.82 10.22 -9.77
CA VAL A 10 -6.13 9.55 -9.77
C VAL A 10 -7.23 10.52 -9.36
N SER A 11 -7.02 11.22 -8.25
CA SER A 11 -7.96 12.20 -7.72
C SER A 11 -7.23 13.23 -6.86
N PHE A 12 -7.84 14.41 -6.68
CA PHE A 12 -7.35 15.45 -5.78
C PHE A 12 -8.50 16.26 -5.21
N SER A 13 -8.29 16.87 -4.04
CA SER A 13 -9.32 17.71 -3.40
C SER A 13 -9.29 19.16 -3.89
N SER A 14 -8.09 19.72 -4.09
CA SER A 14 -7.89 21.14 -4.39
C SER A 14 -6.48 21.37 -4.94
N GLN A 15 -6.36 22.28 -5.90
CA GLN A 15 -5.08 22.65 -6.49
C GLN A 15 -5.06 24.11 -6.97
N ASP A 16 -3.89 24.74 -6.93
CA ASP A 16 -3.64 26.05 -7.52
C ASP A 16 -3.41 25.90 -9.04
N PRO A 17 -4.06 26.72 -9.90
CA PRO A 17 -3.86 26.68 -11.35
C PRO A 17 -2.40 26.84 -11.79
N LYS A 18 -1.55 27.51 -11.00
CA LYS A 18 -0.12 27.69 -11.27
C LYS A 18 0.75 26.57 -10.68
N TYR A 19 0.26 25.88 -9.67
CA TYR A 19 0.98 24.87 -8.90
C TYR A 19 0.14 23.59 -8.74
N PRO A 20 -0.20 22.93 -9.87
CA PRO A 20 -1.14 21.83 -9.84
C PRO A 20 -0.47 20.53 -9.34
N VAL A 21 -1.27 19.50 -9.12
CA VAL A 21 -0.81 18.22 -8.53
C VAL A 21 0.22 17.51 -9.41
N GLU A 22 0.12 17.67 -10.72
CA GLU A 22 0.98 17.03 -11.73
C GLU A 22 2.46 17.34 -11.52
N ASN A 23 2.77 18.45 -10.83
CA ASN A 23 4.15 18.79 -10.46
C ASN A 23 4.81 17.71 -9.57
N LEU A 24 4.04 16.90 -8.84
CA LEU A 24 4.56 15.80 -8.03
C LEU A 24 5.01 14.59 -8.86
N LEU A 25 4.54 14.45 -10.10
CA LEU A 25 4.83 13.28 -10.94
C LEU A 25 6.30 13.22 -11.38
N ASN A 26 6.96 14.38 -11.48
CA ASN A 26 8.34 14.51 -11.95
C ASN A 26 9.19 15.29 -10.93
N PRO A 27 9.68 14.65 -9.86
CA PRO A 27 10.44 15.33 -8.80
C PRO A 27 11.79 15.90 -9.26
N ASP A 28 12.31 15.49 -10.43
CA ASP A 28 13.62 15.89 -10.97
C ASP A 28 13.55 17.07 -11.97
N SER A 29 12.36 17.41 -12.49
CA SER A 29 12.10 18.61 -13.33
C SER A 29 12.09 19.87 -12.44
N PRO A 30 12.32 21.11 -12.94
CA PRO A 30 12.41 22.29 -12.06
C PRO A 30 11.30 22.32 -11.01
N ARG A 31 11.72 22.25 -9.75
CA ARG A 31 10.89 21.90 -8.59
C ARG A 31 9.76 22.91 -8.40
N ARG A 32 8.61 22.63 -8.99
CA ARG A 32 7.38 23.36 -8.72
C ARG A 32 6.61 22.59 -7.64
N PRO A 33 6.16 23.25 -6.57
CA PRO A 33 5.34 22.58 -5.58
C PRO A 33 3.97 22.25 -6.16
N TRP A 34 3.28 21.30 -5.54
CA TRP A 34 1.83 21.24 -5.53
C TRP A 34 1.32 22.10 -4.37
N LEU A 35 0.41 23.03 -4.67
CA LEU A 35 -0.26 23.86 -3.67
C LEU A 35 -1.77 23.72 -3.80
N GLY A 36 -2.47 23.82 -2.68
CA GLY A 36 -3.92 23.98 -2.68
C GLY A 36 -4.35 25.32 -3.30
N CYS A 37 -5.59 25.36 -3.80
CA CYS A 37 -6.20 26.56 -4.35
C CYS A 37 -6.16 27.70 -3.29
N PRO A 38 -5.74 28.93 -3.63
CA PRO A 38 -5.68 30.04 -2.67
C PRO A 38 -7.02 30.33 -1.98
N GLN A 39 -8.13 30.05 -2.66
CA GLN A 39 -9.51 30.19 -2.19
C GLN A 39 -9.93 29.04 -1.25
N ASP A 40 -9.23 27.91 -1.26
CA ASP A 40 -9.52 26.78 -0.38
C ASP A 40 -9.02 27.05 1.04
N LYS A 41 -9.97 27.04 1.98
CA LYS A 41 -9.76 27.28 3.43
C LYS A 41 -10.11 26.06 4.28
N SER A 42 -10.26 24.89 3.66
CA SER A 42 -10.55 23.62 4.35
C SER A 42 -9.50 23.30 5.41
N GLY A 43 -8.24 23.68 5.17
CA GLY A 43 -7.10 23.33 6.02
C GLY A 43 -6.59 21.91 5.79
N GLN A 44 -7.09 21.20 4.78
CA GLN A 44 -6.67 19.86 4.39
C GLN A 44 -6.64 19.71 2.88
N LEU A 45 -5.58 19.11 2.35
CA LEU A 45 -5.45 18.74 0.94
C LEU A 45 -5.29 17.23 0.84
N LYS A 46 -5.97 16.62 -0.12
CA LYS A 46 -5.86 15.20 -0.42
C LYS A 46 -5.51 15.01 -1.88
N VAL A 47 -4.66 14.04 -2.15
CA VAL A 47 -4.33 13.58 -3.50
C VAL A 47 -4.18 12.07 -3.50
N GLU A 48 -4.69 11.44 -4.54
CA GLU A 48 -4.46 10.03 -4.85
C GLU A 48 -3.61 9.94 -6.11
N LEU A 49 -2.55 9.14 -6.02
CA LEU A 49 -1.52 8.96 -7.03
C LEU A 49 -1.42 7.48 -7.38
N GLN A 50 -1.31 7.20 -8.68
CA GLN A 50 -1.08 5.84 -9.18
C GLN A 50 0.41 5.68 -9.48
N LEU A 51 1.03 4.67 -8.88
CA LEU A 51 2.39 4.23 -9.23
C LEU A 51 2.36 3.42 -10.53
N GLU A 52 3.49 3.39 -11.24
CA GLU A 52 3.61 2.63 -12.49
C GLU A 52 3.42 1.11 -12.30
N ARG A 53 3.75 0.60 -11.10
CA ARG A 53 3.69 -0.81 -10.74
C ARG A 53 3.52 -0.96 -9.23
N ALA A 54 2.98 -2.09 -8.80
CA ALA A 54 2.88 -2.43 -7.38
C ALA A 54 4.27 -2.79 -6.83
N VAL A 55 4.73 -2.05 -5.83
CA VAL A 55 6.09 -2.22 -5.26
C VAL A 55 6.04 -2.20 -3.74
N PRO A 56 6.98 -2.88 -3.06
CA PRO A 56 7.16 -2.68 -1.64
C PRO A 56 7.84 -1.34 -1.43
N THR A 57 7.24 -0.51 -0.59
CA THR A 57 7.78 0.82 -0.28
C THR A 57 8.97 0.66 0.65
N GLY A 58 10.17 1.07 0.21
CA GLY A 58 11.38 1.04 1.05
C GLY A 58 11.68 2.37 1.72
N TYR A 59 11.56 3.48 0.99
CA TYR A 59 11.52 4.81 1.61
C TYR A 59 10.67 5.79 0.82
N ILE A 60 10.15 6.79 1.51
CA ILE A 60 9.45 7.93 0.92
C ILE A 60 10.16 9.21 1.36
N ASP A 61 10.65 9.97 0.40
CA ASP A 61 11.21 11.30 0.65
C ASP A 61 10.19 12.38 0.28
N VAL A 62 9.97 13.32 1.19
CA VAL A 62 8.95 14.35 1.07
C VAL A 62 9.56 15.73 1.28
N GLY A 63 9.41 16.59 0.27
CA GLY A 63 9.66 18.02 0.40
C GLY A 63 8.40 18.72 0.88
N ASN A 64 8.46 19.38 2.03
CA ASN A 64 7.35 20.17 2.54
C ASN A 64 7.21 21.50 1.76
N CYS A 65 5.99 22.01 1.65
CA CYS A 65 5.69 23.38 1.26
C CYS A 65 4.62 24.00 2.19
N GLY A 66 4.91 24.01 3.50
CA GLY A 66 4.06 24.64 4.51
C GLY A 66 2.95 23.75 5.10
N CYS A 67 2.97 22.43 4.89
CA CYS A 67 2.10 21.47 5.59
C CYS A 67 2.54 21.30 7.04
N ALA A 68 1.58 21.24 7.98
CA ALA A 68 1.88 20.92 9.38
C ALA A 68 1.93 19.41 9.61
N PHE A 69 0.97 18.67 9.06
CA PHE A 69 0.93 17.21 9.13
C PHE A 69 0.81 16.59 7.75
N LEU A 70 1.40 15.41 7.59
CA LEU A 70 1.28 14.55 6.42
C LEU A 70 0.92 13.13 6.87
N GLN A 71 -0.10 12.55 6.26
CA GLN A 71 -0.44 11.14 6.36
C GLN A 71 -0.33 10.51 4.96
N ILE A 72 0.17 9.27 4.90
CA ILE A 72 0.28 8.50 3.67
C ILE A 72 -0.47 7.19 3.87
N ASP A 73 -1.50 6.98 3.06
CA ASP A 73 -2.21 5.72 2.99
C ASP A 73 -1.89 5.02 1.66
N VAL A 74 -1.97 3.70 1.67
CA VAL A 74 -1.69 2.82 0.55
C VAL A 74 -2.93 1.98 0.23
N GLY A 75 -3.04 1.58 -1.02
CA GLY A 75 -4.05 0.65 -1.47
C GLY A 75 -3.68 0.05 -2.82
N HIS A 76 -4.59 -0.75 -3.35
CA HIS A 76 -4.44 -1.27 -4.71
C HIS A 76 -5.41 -0.62 -5.68
N SER A 77 -4.97 -0.44 -6.92
CA SER A 77 -5.86 0.01 -8.00
C SER A 77 -6.98 -0.97 -8.32
N SER A 78 -6.76 -2.26 -8.05
CA SER A 78 -7.72 -3.35 -8.24
C SER A 78 -8.73 -3.52 -7.10
N TRP A 79 -8.56 -2.77 -6.01
CA TRP A 79 -9.52 -2.82 -4.91
C TRP A 79 -10.86 -2.20 -5.31
N PRO A 80 -11.98 -2.76 -4.83
CA PRO A 80 -13.27 -2.12 -5.01
C PRO A 80 -13.31 -0.79 -4.24
N LEU A 81 -14.09 0.17 -4.74
CA LEU A 81 -14.08 1.57 -4.30
C LEU A 81 -14.52 1.76 -2.84
N ASP A 82 -15.22 0.79 -2.28
CA ASP A 82 -15.68 0.73 -0.90
C ASP A 82 -14.59 0.26 0.08
N ARG A 83 -13.52 -0.36 -0.43
CA ARG A 83 -12.41 -0.82 0.41
C ARG A 83 -11.58 0.37 0.90
N PRO A 84 -11.42 0.54 2.23
CA PRO A 84 -10.62 1.63 2.76
C PRO A 84 -9.13 1.43 2.44
N PHE A 85 -8.44 2.54 2.19
CA PHE A 85 -6.98 2.58 2.17
C PHE A 85 -6.42 2.19 3.54
N ILE A 86 -5.23 1.59 3.54
CA ILE A 86 -4.51 1.20 4.74
C ILE A 86 -3.45 2.27 5.03
N THR A 87 -3.35 2.72 6.26
CA THR A 87 -2.35 3.73 6.64
C THR A 87 -0.94 3.13 6.64
N LEU A 88 -0.08 3.64 5.77
CA LEU A 88 1.35 3.29 5.73
C LEU A 88 2.13 4.17 6.71
N LEU A 89 1.95 5.48 6.59
CA LEU A 89 2.54 6.47 7.48
C LEU A 89 1.42 7.22 8.21
N PRO A 90 1.36 7.14 9.55
CA PRO A 90 0.36 7.88 10.33
C PRO A 90 0.58 9.39 10.18
N ALA A 91 -0.41 10.19 10.58
CA ALA A 91 -0.32 11.64 10.54
C ALA A 91 0.93 12.16 11.27
N THR A 92 1.97 12.46 10.50
CA THR A 92 3.29 12.82 11.01
C THR A 92 3.51 14.31 10.88
N THR A 93 4.12 14.89 11.92
CA THR A 93 4.40 16.33 11.96
C THR A 93 5.57 16.68 11.04
N LEU A 94 5.33 17.58 10.08
CA LEU A 94 6.36 18.16 9.21
C LEU A 94 6.80 19.57 9.66
N MET A 95 5.94 20.29 10.40
CA MET A 95 6.26 21.60 10.99
C MET A 95 5.79 21.65 12.43
N SER A 96 6.57 22.25 13.31
CA SER A 96 6.10 22.54 14.68
C SER A 96 4.94 23.53 14.65
N LEU A 97 4.13 23.53 15.72
CA LEU A 97 3.04 24.52 15.88
C LEU A 97 3.57 25.96 15.79
N THR A 98 4.73 26.22 16.40
CA THR A 98 5.40 27.53 16.39
C THR A 98 5.81 27.92 14.98
N ASP A 99 6.42 27.00 14.22
CA ASP A 99 6.82 27.25 12.83
C ASP A 99 5.60 27.47 11.93
N SER A 100 4.52 26.72 12.14
CA SER A 100 3.28 26.85 11.38
C SER A 100 2.60 28.21 11.61
N LYS A 101 2.66 28.75 12.84
CA LYS A 101 2.15 30.09 13.16
C LYS A 101 3.04 31.20 12.62
N GLN A 102 4.37 31.05 12.69
CA GLN A 102 5.33 32.06 12.24
C GLN A 102 5.63 31.98 10.73
N GLY A 103 5.19 30.93 10.04
CA GLY A 103 5.51 30.70 8.62
C GLY A 103 6.98 30.33 8.36
N LYS A 104 7.69 29.83 9.37
CA LYS A 104 9.09 29.37 9.27
C LYS A 104 9.16 27.91 8.84
N ASN A 105 10.32 27.46 8.36
CA ASN A 105 10.58 26.05 7.98
C ASN A 105 9.54 25.44 7.01
N ARG A 106 9.07 26.23 6.04
CA ARG A 106 8.06 25.76 5.07
C ARG A 106 8.62 24.75 4.07
N SER A 107 9.93 24.74 3.84
CA SER A 107 10.63 23.94 2.83
C SER A 107 11.44 22.77 3.41
N GLY A 108 11.12 22.32 4.63
CA GLY A 108 11.81 21.19 5.26
C GLY A 108 11.61 19.90 4.46
N VAL A 109 12.65 19.07 4.37
CA VAL A 109 12.59 17.75 3.72
C VAL A 109 12.64 16.67 4.79
N ARG A 110 11.81 15.62 4.64
CA ARG A 110 11.77 14.49 5.57
C ARG A 110 11.70 13.18 4.79
N MET A 111 12.63 12.29 5.11
CA MET A 111 12.67 10.92 4.60
C MET A 111 12.05 9.98 5.62
N PHE A 112 11.09 9.17 5.19
CA PHE A 112 10.46 8.10 5.94
C PHE A 112 10.96 6.76 5.43
N LYS A 113 11.35 5.86 6.34
CA LYS A 113 11.90 4.54 6.02
C LYS A 113 11.00 3.45 6.60
N ASP A 114 11.37 2.18 6.40
CA ASP A 114 10.66 1.01 6.94
C ASP A 114 10.30 1.13 8.44
N VAL A 115 11.17 1.75 9.25
CA VAL A 115 10.94 1.97 10.69
C VAL A 115 9.80 2.94 11.02
N ASP A 116 9.44 3.82 10.07
CA ASP A 116 8.35 4.79 10.21
C ASP A 116 7.02 4.23 9.68
N PHE A 117 7.05 3.10 8.97
CA PHE A 117 5.88 2.50 8.36
C PHE A 117 5.17 1.54 9.29
N LEU A 118 3.83 1.57 9.28
CA LEU A 118 3.00 0.70 10.12
C LEU A 118 2.76 -0.65 9.46
N ALA A 119 2.86 -1.72 10.24
CA ALA A 119 2.30 -3.02 9.86
C ALA A 119 0.77 -2.96 9.92
N PRO A 120 0.04 -3.63 8.99
CA PRO A 120 0.53 -4.56 7.98
C PRO A 120 0.91 -3.90 6.64
N ALA A 121 0.88 -2.57 6.52
CA ALA A 121 1.18 -1.89 5.26
C ALA A 121 2.67 -1.99 4.86
N SER A 122 3.57 -2.04 5.84
CA SER A 122 5.01 -2.24 5.58
C SER A 122 5.29 -3.62 4.98
N GLY A 123 6.10 -3.67 3.92
CA GLY A 123 6.52 -4.92 3.26
C GLY A 123 5.54 -5.47 2.21
N GLU A 124 4.31 -4.96 2.17
CA GLU A 124 3.35 -5.29 1.12
C GLU A 124 3.59 -4.49 -0.16
N LEU A 125 3.07 -5.00 -1.28
CA LEU A 125 3.17 -4.35 -2.59
C LEU A 125 2.02 -3.36 -2.75
N TRP A 126 2.30 -2.11 -3.10
CA TRP A 126 1.28 -1.09 -3.28
C TRP A 126 1.46 -0.38 -4.61
N ASP A 127 0.36 -0.09 -5.30
CA ASP A 127 0.35 0.69 -6.54
C ASP A 127 -0.49 1.97 -6.44
N ARG A 128 -1.31 2.14 -5.40
CA ARG A 128 -2.03 3.38 -5.15
C ARG A 128 -1.58 4.03 -3.84
N LEU A 129 -1.27 5.33 -3.93
CA LEU A 129 -0.87 6.15 -2.79
C LEU A 129 -1.86 7.27 -2.58
N ARG A 130 -2.31 7.47 -1.35
CA ARG A 130 -3.15 8.60 -0.96
C ARG A 130 -2.41 9.45 0.06
N LEU A 131 -2.13 10.70 -0.30
CA LEU A 131 -1.52 11.68 0.61
C LEU A 131 -2.61 12.57 1.19
N THR A 132 -2.55 12.78 2.50
CA THR A 132 -3.38 13.75 3.21
C THR A 132 -2.48 14.76 3.91
N CYS A 133 -2.45 15.98 3.38
CA CYS A 133 -1.75 17.12 3.96
C CYS A 133 -2.71 17.95 4.80
N SER A 134 -2.31 18.40 5.98
CA SER A 134 -3.14 19.31 6.78
C SER A 134 -2.35 20.43 7.44
N ARG A 135 -3.02 21.57 7.60
CA ARG A 135 -2.53 22.74 8.33
C ARG A 135 -3.68 23.38 9.11
N PRO A 136 -4.06 22.81 10.26
CA PRO A 136 -5.24 23.27 10.99
C PRO A 136 -5.10 24.68 11.59
N PHE A 137 -3.86 25.13 11.85
CA PHE A 137 -3.61 26.34 12.63
C PHE A 137 -3.60 27.65 11.81
N THR A 138 -3.36 27.59 10.50
CA THR A 138 -3.20 28.78 9.65
C THR A 138 -3.83 28.52 8.29
N ARG A 139 -4.97 29.17 8.01
CA ARG A 139 -5.75 28.97 6.76
C ARG A 139 -5.48 30.03 5.67
N HIS A 140 -4.74 31.09 6.02
CA HIS A 140 -4.56 32.23 5.10
C HIS A 140 -3.46 32.02 4.07
N GLN A 141 -2.50 31.14 4.32
CA GLN A 141 -1.36 30.87 3.45
C GLN A 141 -1.56 29.55 2.71
N SER A 142 -1.27 29.54 1.40
CA SER A 142 -1.26 28.29 0.62
C SER A 142 -0.23 27.31 1.19
N PHE A 143 -0.58 26.03 1.16
CA PHE A 143 0.29 24.96 1.60
C PHE A 143 0.16 23.76 0.65
N GLY A 144 1.11 22.86 0.74
CA GLY A 144 1.15 21.63 -0.04
C GLY A 144 2.55 21.01 0.03
N LEU A 145 2.94 20.29 -1.01
CA LEU A 145 4.21 19.56 -1.04
C LEU A 145 5.10 20.08 -2.16
N ALA A 146 6.39 20.24 -1.87
CA ALA A 146 7.40 20.63 -2.86
C ALA A 146 7.74 19.47 -3.81
N PHE A 147 7.84 18.24 -3.28
CA PHE A 147 8.02 17.02 -4.07
C PHE A 147 7.65 15.79 -3.25
N LEU A 148 7.40 14.67 -3.95
CA LEU A 148 7.24 13.33 -3.38
C LEU A 148 8.14 12.38 -4.16
N ARG A 149 8.96 11.59 -3.47
CA ARG A 149 9.77 10.54 -4.09
C ARG A 149 9.52 9.23 -3.35
N VAL A 150 9.09 8.22 -4.10
CA VAL A 150 8.83 6.88 -3.58
C VAL A 150 9.93 5.98 -4.12
N CYS A 151 10.56 5.20 -3.25
CA CYS A 151 11.62 4.27 -3.64
C CYS A 151 11.25 2.86 -3.18
N SER A 152 11.44 1.89 -4.07
CA SER A 152 11.20 0.49 -3.77
C SER A 152 12.36 -0.12 -2.99
N SER A 153 12.03 -0.99 -2.03
CA SER A 153 13.03 -1.87 -1.40
C SER A 153 13.46 -3.02 -2.31
N LEU A 154 12.74 -3.28 -3.41
CA LEU A 154 13.23 -4.14 -4.49
C LEU A 154 14.46 -3.48 -5.12
N ASP A 155 15.61 -4.14 -4.98
CA ASP A 155 16.79 -3.83 -5.77
C ASP A 155 16.49 -4.06 -7.25
N SER A 156 17.08 -3.21 -8.08
CA SER A 156 16.95 -3.16 -9.53
C SER A 156 17.33 -4.48 -10.19
N LEU A 157 16.41 -5.44 -10.18
CA LEU A 157 16.37 -6.56 -11.11
C LEU A 157 15.64 -6.07 -12.36
N ASP A 158 16.34 -5.28 -13.19
CA ASP A 158 16.07 -5.14 -14.62
C ASP A 158 17.10 -4.18 -15.26
N ASP A 159 18.26 -4.75 -15.58
CA ASP A 159 19.04 -4.41 -16.79
C ASP A 159 19.98 -5.56 -17.21
N SER A 160 19.72 -6.79 -16.76
CA SER A 160 20.42 -7.98 -17.23
C SER A 160 19.50 -9.18 -17.12
N VAL A 161 19.35 -9.86 -18.26
CA VAL A 161 18.75 -11.19 -18.46
C VAL A 161 18.80 -12.07 -17.20
N VAL A 162 17.78 -11.99 -16.33
CA VAL A 162 17.62 -12.88 -15.18
C VAL A 162 16.16 -13.32 -15.14
N GLY A 163 15.95 -14.61 -15.40
CA GLY A 163 14.66 -15.21 -15.74
C GLY A 163 13.57 -15.16 -14.66
N PRO A 164 12.37 -15.70 -14.98
CA PRO A 164 11.12 -15.59 -14.23
C PRO A 164 11.13 -16.06 -12.76
N SER A 165 12.25 -16.61 -12.28
CA SER A 165 12.37 -17.37 -11.03
C SER A 165 12.19 -16.52 -9.75
N ALA A 166 12.62 -15.25 -9.73
CA ALA A 166 12.56 -14.42 -8.52
C ALA A 166 11.17 -13.79 -8.27
N LEU A 167 10.47 -13.39 -9.33
CA LEU A 167 9.06 -13.01 -9.23
C LEU A 167 8.19 -14.23 -8.92
N LEU A 168 8.48 -15.37 -9.56
CA LEU A 168 7.84 -16.64 -9.20
C LEU A 168 8.09 -17.00 -7.74
N SER A 169 9.28 -16.83 -7.18
CA SER A 169 9.54 -17.21 -5.78
C SER A 169 8.81 -16.32 -4.77
N SER A 170 8.71 -15.00 -5.00
CA SER A 170 7.93 -14.13 -4.11
C SER A 170 6.42 -14.38 -4.22
N VAL A 171 5.91 -14.60 -5.45
CA VAL A 171 4.51 -15.00 -5.69
C VAL A 171 4.23 -16.39 -5.13
N LEU A 172 5.13 -17.35 -5.29
CA LEU A 172 5.03 -18.70 -4.73
C LEU A 172 5.11 -18.68 -3.20
N ASN A 173 5.94 -17.83 -2.61
CA ASN A 173 5.99 -17.67 -1.15
C ASN A 173 4.68 -17.05 -0.64
N LYS A 174 4.11 -16.05 -1.31
CA LYS A 174 2.77 -15.53 -0.97
C LYS A 174 1.68 -16.58 -1.18
N ILE A 175 1.73 -17.38 -2.26
CA ILE A 175 0.79 -18.50 -2.48
C ILE A 175 0.97 -19.57 -1.40
N ARG A 176 2.20 -19.84 -0.95
CA ARG A 176 2.50 -20.76 0.16
C ARG A 176 1.95 -20.22 1.48
N GLU A 177 2.12 -18.94 1.77
CA GLU A 177 1.52 -18.28 2.94
C GLU A 177 -0.01 -18.27 2.89
N PHE A 178 -0.60 -18.04 1.71
CA PHE A 178 -2.05 -18.18 1.52
C PHE A 178 -2.50 -19.62 1.76
N LYS A 179 -1.74 -20.61 1.27
CA LYS A 179 -2.04 -22.03 1.53
C LYS A 179 -1.92 -22.37 3.01
N THR A 180 -0.89 -21.91 3.72
CA THR A 180 -0.71 -22.20 5.16
C THR A 180 -1.76 -21.48 6.01
N CYS A 181 -2.11 -20.24 5.69
CA CYS A 181 -3.20 -19.52 6.35
C CYS A 181 -4.56 -20.15 6.05
N PHE A 182 -4.82 -20.57 4.80
CA PHE A 182 -6.07 -21.25 4.45
C PHE A 182 -6.16 -22.62 5.13
N PHE A 183 -5.08 -23.40 5.16
CA PHE A 183 -5.02 -24.66 5.91
C PHE A 183 -5.21 -24.40 7.40
N SER A 184 -4.56 -23.41 7.99
CA SER A 184 -4.69 -23.08 9.42
C SER A 184 -6.11 -22.62 9.77
N TRP A 185 -6.74 -21.80 8.93
CA TRP A 185 -8.12 -21.37 9.11
C TRP A 185 -9.10 -22.53 8.94
N SER A 186 -8.88 -23.41 7.95
CA SER A 186 -9.67 -24.62 7.74
C SER A 186 -9.51 -25.64 8.88
N LEU A 187 -8.29 -25.85 9.38
CA LEU A 187 -8.01 -26.71 10.54
C LEU A 187 -8.67 -26.15 11.80
N LYS A 188 -8.57 -24.83 12.05
CA LYS A 188 -9.27 -24.20 13.18
C LYS A 188 -10.78 -24.25 13.04
N LYS A 189 -11.31 -24.17 11.81
CA LYS A 189 -12.74 -24.31 11.57
C LYS A 189 -13.22 -25.74 11.77
N MET A 190 -12.41 -26.76 11.41
CA MET A 190 -12.70 -28.16 11.76
C MET A 190 -12.53 -28.45 13.26
N GLU A 191 -11.49 -27.93 13.93
CA GLU A 191 -11.26 -28.14 15.37
C GLU A 191 -12.39 -27.54 16.23
N LEU A 192 -12.97 -26.41 15.80
CA LEU A 192 -14.06 -25.75 16.52
C LEU A 192 -15.44 -26.36 16.25
N GLU A 193 -15.67 -27.05 15.14
CA GLU A 193 -16.97 -27.67 14.84
C GLU A 193 -17.05 -29.19 15.12
N PHE A 194 -15.93 -29.89 15.35
CA PHE A 194 -15.90 -31.36 15.50
C PHE A 194 -15.42 -31.92 16.85
N SER A 195 -15.48 -31.12 17.91
CA SER A 195 -15.28 -31.61 19.29
C SER A 195 -16.65 -31.89 19.93
N PRO A 196 -17.30 -33.08 19.82
CA PRO A 196 -16.72 -34.42 19.84
C PRO A 196 -17.52 -35.45 18.98
N LEU A 197 -17.15 -35.70 17.73
CA LEU A 197 -17.66 -36.86 17.00
C LEU A 197 -16.51 -37.52 16.22
N LEU A 198 -16.37 -38.83 16.43
CA LEU A 198 -15.47 -39.75 15.70
C LEU A 198 -14.03 -39.84 16.23
N LEU A 199 -13.95 -40.35 17.46
CA LEU A 199 -13.12 -41.53 17.76
C LEU A 199 -13.45 -42.65 16.75
N SER A 200 -12.76 -42.71 15.61
CA SER A 200 -12.46 -43.93 14.83
C SER A 200 -12.07 -43.61 13.39
N ILE A 201 -10.94 -42.95 13.14
CA ILE A 201 -10.27 -43.08 11.84
C ILE A 201 -8.80 -43.36 12.09
N ASN A 202 -8.35 -44.47 11.51
CA ASN A 202 -7.05 -45.07 11.73
C ASN A 202 -5.96 -44.21 11.08
N LEU A 203 -4.88 -43.93 11.82
CA LEU A 203 -3.83 -42.95 11.45
C LEU A 203 -2.90 -43.40 10.31
N ASN A 204 -3.18 -44.53 9.66
CA ASN A 204 -2.29 -45.14 8.66
C ASN A 204 -2.63 -44.79 7.20
N ASP A 205 -3.78 -44.16 6.91
CA ASP A 205 -4.18 -43.84 5.53
C ASP A 205 -3.71 -42.46 5.03
N LEU A 206 -2.97 -41.71 5.86
CA LEU A 206 -2.50 -40.35 5.54
C LEU A 206 -1.11 -40.28 4.90
N GLN A 207 -0.45 -41.42 4.65
CA GLN A 207 0.92 -41.46 4.14
C GLN A 207 1.03 -41.37 2.60
N PHE A 208 -0.07 -41.40 1.84
CA PHE A 208 -0.03 -41.51 0.37
C PHE A 208 -0.17 -40.18 -0.41
N ALA A 209 -0.31 -39.05 0.28
CA ALA A 209 -0.60 -37.76 -0.37
C ALA A 209 0.63 -36.83 -0.52
N ALA A 210 1.85 -37.30 -0.18
CA ALA A 210 3.04 -36.46 -0.14
C ALA A 210 3.77 -36.28 -1.49
N ASP A 211 3.42 -37.03 -2.54
CA ASP A 211 4.17 -37.05 -3.80
C ASP A 211 3.28 -36.76 -5.03
N ALA A 212 2.91 -35.50 -5.24
CA ALA A 212 2.38 -35.04 -6.54
C ALA A 212 2.53 -33.52 -6.69
N GLU A 213 3.68 -33.06 -7.17
CA GLU A 213 3.85 -31.72 -7.73
C GLU A 213 3.37 -31.66 -9.20
N VAL A 214 2.94 -30.47 -9.60
CA VAL A 214 2.73 -29.98 -10.98
C VAL A 214 1.46 -30.48 -11.68
N SER A 215 0.35 -29.73 -11.57
CA SER A 215 -0.64 -29.45 -12.65
C SER A 215 -2.07 -29.09 -12.21
N THR A 216 -2.30 -28.41 -11.07
CA THR A 216 -3.71 -28.21 -10.64
C THR A 216 -4.00 -26.86 -9.97
N VAL A 217 -3.69 -25.75 -10.64
CA VAL A 217 -4.14 -24.41 -10.19
C VAL A 217 -5.52 -24.06 -10.75
N SER A 218 -5.94 -24.67 -11.86
CA SER A 218 -7.25 -24.41 -12.50
C SER A 218 -8.42 -25.18 -11.86
N ASN A 219 -8.20 -26.41 -11.36
CA ASN A 219 -9.30 -27.20 -10.75
C ASN A 219 -9.55 -26.87 -9.27
N CYS A 220 -8.62 -26.21 -8.56
CA CYS A 220 -8.82 -25.89 -7.15
C CYS A 220 -9.84 -24.75 -6.91
N MET A 221 -10.04 -23.84 -7.86
CA MET A 221 -11.14 -22.86 -7.75
C MET A 221 -12.51 -23.51 -7.93
N PHE A 222 -12.63 -24.53 -8.79
CA PHE A 222 -13.91 -25.22 -9.03
C PHE A 222 -14.35 -26.09 -7.85
N ILE A 223 -13.40 -26.71 -7.13
CA ILE A 223 -13.71 -27.54 -5.96
C ILE A 223 -14.13 -26.68 -4.76
N SER A 224 -13.58 -25.48 -4.60
CA SER A 224 -13.97 -24.57 -3.51
C SER A 224 -15.39 -24.00 -3.69
N ILE A 225 -15.83 -23.79 -4.93
CA ILE A 225 -17.21 -23.33 -5.22
C ILE A 225 -18.22 -24.48 -5.03
N ALA A 226 -17.83 -25.72 -5.35
CA ALA A 226 -18.69 -26.90 -5.17
C ALA A 226 -18.92 -27.24 -3.67
N LEU A 227 -17.91 -27.05 -2.81
CA LEU A 227 -18.05 -27.26 -1.37
C LEU A 227 -18.86 -26.14 -0.69
N GLN A 228 -18.78 -24.90 -1.18
CA GLN A 228 -19.59 -23.79 -0.66
C GLN A 228 -21.08 -23.94 -1.01
N SER A 229 -21.40 -24.62 -2.12
CA SER A 229 -22.78 -24.85 -2.55
C SER A 229 -23.40 -26.11 -1.93
N ALA A 230 -22.60 -27.11 -1.54
CA ALA A 230 -23.07 -28.27 -0.79
C ALA A 230 -23.39 -27.96 0.69
N MET A 231 -22.72 -26.96 1.29
CA MET A 231 -22.93 -26.57 2.69
C MET A 231 -24.15 -25.64 2.91
N ILE A 232 -24.83 -25.22 1.83
CA ILE A 232 -26.07 -24.43 1.89
C ILE A 232 -27.32 -25.35 1.82
N ILE A 233 -27.13 -26.66 1.64
CA ILE A 233 -28.22 -27.63 1.41
C ILE A 233 -28.40 -28.64 2.58
N PHE A 234 -27.60 -28.53 3.65
CA PHE A 234 -27.77 -29.28 4.90
C PHE A 234 -27.88 -28.33 6.08
#